data_AF-A0A5J4PZ08-F1
#
_entry.id   AF-A0A5J4PZ08-F1
#
_cell.length_a   1.000
_cell.length_b   1.000
_cell.length_c   1.000
_cell.angle_alpha   90.00
_cell.angle_beta   90.00
_cell.angle_gamma   90.00
#
_symmetry.space_group_name_H-M   'P 1'
#
loop_
_entity.id
_entity.type
_entity.pdbx_description
1 polymer ?
#
loop_
_entity_poly.entity_id
_entity_poly.type
_entity_poly.pdbx_seq_one_letter_code
_entity_poly.pdbx_strand_id
1 'polypeptide(L)'
;MTRTKISIADVNRLLQLYDPNANMNVNDQQKRSNLSSILTKIGFYGQRNNVNAVEQAINAVVSRNIYMNQSKAATVIQNRVRKWFNQREHQRLTREQQLQREQEQLQKQRELDIKELREEFDPELLDEEGIFDPERYRQQQHQLRAQEIEERRRKQDEDRQARQAQ
;
A
#
# COMPACT_ATOMS: atom_id res chain seq x y z
N MET A 1 61.45 37.73 -17.33
CA MET A 1 60.00 38.00 -17.20
C MET A 1 59.57 37.79 -15.76
N THR A 2 59.15 38.85 -15.07
CA THR A 2 58.53 38.77 -13.75
C THR A 2 57.15 38.12 -13.90
N ARG A 3 56.93 36.95 -13.30
CA ARG A 3 55.60 36.30 -13.25
C ARG A 3 54.65 37.22 -12.47
N THR A 4 53.68 37.83 -13.15
CA THR A 4 52.62 38.60 -12.50
C THR A 4 51.82 37.70 -11.58
N LYS A 5 51.79 38.03 -10.29
CA LYS A 5 50.97 37.33 -9.30
C LYS A 5 49.51 37.78 -9.46
N ILE A 6 48.58 36.85 -9.30
CA ILE A 6 47.14 37.17 -9.21
C ILE A 6 46.90 38.17 -8.07
N SER A 7 45.99 39.12 -8.26
CA SER A 7 45.62 40.09 -7.25
C SER A 7 44.99 39.42 -6.02
N ILE A 8 45.06 40.05 -4.85
CA ILE A 8 44.43 39.49 -3.65
C ILE A 8 42.89 39.49 -3.77
N ALA A 9 42.32 40.45 -4.49
CA ALA A 9 40.88 40.49 -4.77
C ALA A 9 40.43 39.26 -5.56
N ASP A 10 41.17 38.89 -6.61
CA ASP A 10 40.88 37.70 -7.40
C ASP A 10 41.10 36.41 -6.58
N VAL A 11 42.14 36.36 -5.74
CA VAL A 11 42.35 35.23 -4.82
C VAL A 11 41.14 35.04 -3.89
N ASN A 12 40.60 36.13 -3.32
CA ASN A 12 39.40 36.05 -2.48
C ASN A 12 38.19 35.53 -3.28
N ARG A 13 37.97 36.05 -4.49
CA ARG A 13 36.88 35.57 -5.35
C ARG A 13 37.00 34.08 -5.64
N LEU A 14 38.20 33.61 -6.00
CA LEU A 14 38.47 32.19 -6.29
C LEU A 14 38.28 31.30 -5.05
N LEU A 15 38.65 31.77 -3.86
CA LEU A 15 38.39 31.08 -2.61
C LEU A 15 36.89 30.95 -2.32
N GLN A 16 36.12 32.03 -2.51
CA GLN A 16 34.66 32.05 -2.36
C GLN A 16 33.93 31.16 -3.36
N LEU A 17 34.45 31.06 -4.59
CA LEU A 17 33.91 30.15 -5.60
C LEU A 17 34.03 28.69 -5.19
N TYR A 18 35.13 28.33 -4.51
CA TYR A 18 35.33 26.97 -4.01
C TYR A 18 34.55 26.70 -2.71
N ASP A 19 34.58 27.66 -1.79
CA ASP A 19 33.86 27.61 -0.51
C ASP A 19 33.27 28.99 -0.19
N PRO A 20 31.94 29.18 -0.32
CA PRO A 20 31.28 30.45 -0.02
C PRO A 20 31.49 30.95 1.41
N ASN A 21 31.79 30.04 2.35
CA ASN A 21 32.01 30.35 3.76
C ASN A 21 33.49 30.50 4.12
N ALA A 22 34.38 30.57 3.12
CA ALA A 22 35.82 30.72 3.35
C ALA A 22 36.13 31.96 4.20
N ASN A 23 36.94 31.78 5.25
CA ASN A 23 37.40 32.88 6.09
C ASN A 23 38.34 33.82 5.31
N MET A 24 37.88 35.05 5.06
CA MET A 24 38.65 36.09 4.37
C MET A 24 39.47 37.00 5.30
N ASN A 25 39.24 36.91 6.62
CA ASN A 25 39.96 37.67 7.62
C ASN A 25 41.27 36.98 8.01
N VAL A 26 42.08 36.70 6.99
CA VAL A 26 43.42 36.13 7.12
C VAL A 26 44.39 36.94 6.26
N ASN A 27 45.68 36.87 6.59
CA ASN A 27 46.71 37.59 5.86
C ASN A 27 46.83 37.11 4.40
N ASP A 28 47.41 37.95 3.54
CA ASP A 28 47.51 37.72 2.11
C ASP A 28 48.32 36.48 1.73
N GLN A 29 49.34 36.16 2.52
CA GLN A 29 50.13 34.94 2.33
C GLN A 29 49.29 33.69 2.60
N GLN A 30 48.46 33.71 3.64
CA GLN A 30 47.52 32.65 3.98
C GLN A 30 46.50 32.45 2.87
N LYS A 31 45.91 33.54 2.34
CA LYS A 31 44.96 33.49 1.21
C LYS A 31 45.55 32.76 0.00
N ARG A 32 46.78 33.11 -0.37
CA ARG A 32 47.50 32.50 -1.50
C ARG A 32 47.86 31.04 -1.23
N SER A 33 48.22 30.71 0.01
CA SER A 33 48.49 29.34 0.44
C SER A 33 47.22 28.48 0.36
N ASN A 34 46.09 28.99 0.87
CA ASN A 34 44.79 28.34 0.82
C ASN A 34 44.36 28.07 -0.62
N LEU A 35 44.48 29.06 -1.51
CA LEU A 35 44.19 28.87 -2.94
C LEU A 35 45.11 27.81 -3.54
N SER A 36 46.41 27.86 -3.28
CA SER A 36 47.36 26.85 -3.79
C SER A 36 47.03 25.43 -3.30
N SER A 37 46.60 25.30 -2.05
CA SER A 37 46.14 24.03 -1.48
C SER A 37 44.89 23.52 -2.21
N ILE A 38 43.91 24.38 -2.45
CA ILE A 38 42.70 24.05 -3.22
C ILE A 38 43.07 23.60 -4.63
N LEU A 39 43.90 24.37 -5.35
CA LEU A 39 44.34 24.03 -6.71
C LEU A 39 45.06 22.67 -6.76
N THR A 40 45.83 22.36 -5.72
CA THR A 40 46.50 21.06 -5.62
C THR A 40 45.49 19.94 -5.33
N LYS A 41 44.54 20.16 -4.42
CA LYS A 41 43.47 19.22 -4.07
C LYS A 41 42.57 18.89 -5.26
N ILE A 42 42.30 19.86 -6.13
CA ILE A 42 41.52 19.65 -7.35
C ILE A 42 42.35 19.16 -8.53
N GLY A 43 43.67 18.94 -8.36
CA GLY A 43 44.56 18.44 -9.41
C GLY A 43 44.85 19.45 -10.52
N PHE A 44 44.80 20.75 -10.24
CA PHE A 44 45.09 21.79 -11.23
C PHE A 44 46.60 22.05 -11.36
N TYR A 45 47.15 21.68 -12.52
CA TYR A 45 48.55 21.90 -12.91
C TYR A 45 48.74 22.99 -13.97
N GLY A 46 47.68 23.75 -14.29
CA GLY A 46 47.71 24.82 -15.28
C GLY A 46 48.41 26.10 -14.80
N GLN A 47 48.34 27.14 -15.63
CA GLN A 47 48.91 28.44 -15.31
C GLN A 47 48.17 29.11 -14.14
N ARG A 48 48.77 29.06 -12.94
CA ARG A 48 48.21 29.62 -11.69
C ARG A 48 48.15 31.15 -11.65
N ASN A 49 48.59 31.84 -12.70
CA ASN A 49 48.43 33.29 -12.87
C ASN A 49 47.28 33.65 -13.80
N ASN A 50 46.65 32.67 -14.47
CA ASN A 50 45.48 32.87 -15.30
C ASN A 50 44.21 32.67 -14.46
N VAL A 51 43.60 33.77 -14.01
CA VAL A 51 42.39 33.76 -13.17
C VAL A 51 41.26 32.98 -13.84
N ASN A 52 41.04 33.18 -15.14
CA ASN A 52 39.97 32.51 -15.88
C ASN A 52 40.14 30.99 -15.89
N ALA A 53 41.37 30.50 -16.13
CA ALA A 53 41.65 29.06 -16.12
C ALA A 53 41.45 28.46 -14.73
N VAL A 54 41.84 29.19 -13.69
CA VAL A 54 41.65 28.77 -12.29
C VAL A 54 40.17 28.75 -11.91
N GLU A 55 39.42 29.79 -12.28
CA GLU A 55 37.98 29.90 -12.04
C GLU A 55 37.22 28.76 -12.72
N GLN A 56 37.52 28.46 -13.98
CA GLN A 56 36.91 27.33 -14.70
C GLN A 56 37.19 25.99 -14.02
N ALA A 57 38.42 25.75 -13.57
CA ALA A 57 38.77 24.51 -12.88
C ALA A 57 38.04 24.37 -11.53
N ILE A 58 37.94 25.45 -10.75
CA ILE A 58 37.20 25.47 -9.50
C ILE A 58 35.71 25.21 -9.76
N ASN A 59 35.10 25.93 -10.70
CA ASN A 59 33.69 25.78 -11.04
C ASN A 59 33.35 24.35 -11.48
N ALA A 60 34.17 23.76 -12.36
CA ALA A 60 33.95 22.39 -12.83
C ALA A 60 33.89 21.38 -11.67
N VAL A 61 34.78 21.53 -10.69
CA VAL A 61 34.87 20.63 -9.54
C VAL A 61 33.72 20.86 -8.55
N VAL A 62 33.39 22.12 -8.26
CA VAL A 62 32.28 22.48 -7.38
C VAL A 62 30.96 22.00 -7.99
N SER A 63 30.71 22.27 -9.27
CA SER A 63 29.51 21.79 -9.98
C SER A 63 29.42 20.27 -9.98
N ARG A 64 30.53 19.57 -10.23
CA ARG A 64 30.57 18.10 -10.15
C ARG A 64 30.23 17.60 -8.75
N ASN A 65 30.79 18.20 -7.71
CA ASN A 65 30.55 17.78 -6.34
C ASN A 65 29.08 17.99 -5.93
N ILE A 66 28.49 19.14 -6.30
CA ILE A 66 27.07 19.41 -6.09
C ILE A 66 26.22 18.34 -6.78
N TYR A 67 26.48 18.09 -8.06
CA TYR A 67 25.75 17.09 -8.84
C TYR A 67 25.87 15.69 -8.23
N MET A 68 27.09 15.27 -7.83
CA MET A 68 27.31 13.95 -7.23
C MET A 68 26.59 13.81 -5.88
N ASN A 69 26.59 14.86 -5.06
CA ASN A 69 25.89 14.84 -3.78
C ASN A 69 24.37 14.78 -3.97
N GLN A 70 23.82 15.58 -4.88
CA GLN A 70 22.39 15.54 -5.23
C GLN A 70 22.00 14.18 -5.81
N SER A 71 22.81 13.61 -6.71
CA SER A 71 22.56 12.31 -7.32
C SER A 71 22.54 11.17 -6.29
N LYS A 72 23.48 11.19 -5.34
CA LYS A 72 23.50 10.22 -4.22
C LYS A 72 22.25 10.36 -3.35
N ALA A 73 21.89 11.59 -2.97
CA ALA A 73 20.69 11.84 -2.17
C ALA A 73 19.41 11.38 -2.91
N ALA A 74 19.29 11.70 -4.20
CA ALA A 74 18.19 11.28 -5.04
C ALA A 74 18.09 9.75 -5.11
N THR A 75 19.22 9.06 -5.29
CA THR A 75 19.27 7.58 -5.31
C THR A 75 18.77 6.99 -3.99
N VAL A 76 19.18 7.55 -2.86
CA VAL A 76 18.72 7.10 -1.53
C VAL A 76 17.20 7.28 -1.39
N ILE A 77 16.67 8.44 -1.80
CA ILE A 77 15.22 8.71 -1.75
C ILE A 77 14.46 7.75 -2.67
N GLN A 78 14.91 7.58 -3.91
CA GLN A 78 14.30 6.65 -4.88
C GLN A 78 14.24 5.22 -4.34
N ASN A 79 15.34 4.72 -3.77
CA ASN A 79 15.38 3.38 -3.18
C ASN A 79 14.38 3.23 -2.03
N ARG A 80 14.25 4.26 -1.18
CA ARG A 80 13.30 4.26 -0.07
C ARG A 80 11.84 4.26 -0.56
N VAL A 81 11.52 5.10 -1.54
CA VAL A 81 10.18 5.18 -2.15
C VAL A 81 9.83 3.85 -2.82
N ARG A 82 10.75 3.27 -3.60
CA ARG A 82 10.55 1.98 -4.26
C ARG A 82 10.27 0.86 -3.24
N LYS A 83 11.05 0.79 -2.15
CA LYS A 83 10.84 -0.20 -1.09
C LYS A 83 9.47 -0.02 -0.41
N TRP A 84 9.12 1.21 -0.05
CA TRP A 84 7.84 1.51 0.58
C TRP A 84 6.65 1.17 -0.33
N PHE A 85 6.73 1.52 -1.61
CA PHE A 85 5.70 1.22 -2.59
C PHE A 85 5.50 -0.29 -2.76
N ASN A 86 6.58 -1.05 -2.95
CA ASN A 86 6.51 -2.50 -3.08
C ASN A 86 5.91 -3.17 -1.84
N GLN A 87 6.26 -2.70 -0.64
CA GLN A 87 5.70 -3.21 0.60
C GLN A 87 4.19 -2.94 0.69
N ARG A 88 3.77 -1.72 0.31
CA ARG A 88 2.37 -1.32 0.36
C ARG A 88 1.52 -2.07 -0.67
N GLU A 89 2.02 -2.25 -1.89
CA GLU A 89 1.34 -3.03 -2.93
C GLU A 89 1.21 -4.50 -2.52
N HIS A 90 2.27 -5.09 -1.94
CA HIS A 90 2.21 -6.46 -1.42
C HIS A 90 1.14 -6.60 -0.32
N GLN A 91 1.08 -5.65 0.62
CA GLN A 91 0.03 -5.64 1.65
C GLN A 91 -1.39 -5.53 1.05
N ARG A 92 -1.56 -4.68 0.03
CA ARG A 92 -2.85 -4.53 -0.64
C ARG A 92 -3.29 -5.84 -1.30
N LEU A 93 -2.39 -6.48 -2.06
CA LEU A 93 -2.66 -7.76 -2.73
C LEU A 93 -3.00 -8.87 -1.73
N THR A 94 -2.24 -8.98 -0.64
CA THR A 94 -2.52 -9.99 0.40
C THR A 94 -3.90 -9.78 1.04
N ARG A 95 -4.27 -8.53 1.31
CA ARG A 95 -5.59 -8.19 1.87
C ARG A 95 -6.72 -8.52 0.89
N GLU A 96 -6.54 -8.21 -0.38
CA GLU A 96 -7.51 -8.52 -1.44
C GLU A 96 -7.72 -10.04 -1.57
N GLN A 97 -6.64 -10.83 -1.57
CA GLN A 97 -6.72 -12.29 -1.58
C GLN A 97 -7.38 -12.87 -0.31
N GLN A 98 -7.20 -12.23 0.85
CA GLN A 98 -7.85 -12.66 2.09
C GLN A 98 -9.35 -12.39 2.03
N LEU A 99 -9.75 -11.19 1.60
CA LEU A 99 -11.16 -10.82 1.42
C LEU A 99 -11.86 -11.74 0.42
N GLN A 100 -11.19 -12.10 -0.68
CA GLN A 100 -11.75 -13.02 -1.66
C GLN A 100 -11.99 -14.42 -1.06
N ARG A 101 -11.02 -14.95 -0.31
CA ARG A 101 -11.18 -16.24 0.39
C ARG A 101 -12.28 -16.21 1.43
N GLU A 102 -12.40 -15.11 2.17
CA GLU A 102 -13.48 -14.92 3.16
C GLU A 102 -14.84 -14.88 2.48
N GLN A 103 -14.97 -14.18 1.34
CA GLN A 103 -16.20 -14.18 0.54
C GLN A 103 -16.56 -15.59 0.03
N GLU A 104 -15.58 -16.33 -0.48
CA GLU A 104 -15.81 -17.71 -0.94
C GLU A 104 -16.29 -18.63 0.20
N GLN A 105 -15.73 -18.48 1.40
CA GLN A 105 -16.16 -19.24 2.58
C GLN A 105 -17.57 -18.86 3.01
N LEU A 106 -17.88 -17.56 3.08
CA LEU A 106 -19.22 -17.08 3.40
C LEU A 106 -20.26 -17.54 2.38
N GLN A 107 -19.89 -17.60 1.10
CA GLN A 107 -20.79 -18.09 0.06
C GLN A 107 -21.08 -19.59 0.23
N LYS A 108 -20.06 -20.40 0.51
CA LYS A 108 -20.24 -21.83 0.82
C LYS A 108 -21.12 -22.05 2.04
N GLN A 109 -20.93 -21.25 3.11
CA GLN A 109 -21.79 -21.33 4.29
C GLN A 109 -23.24 -21.02 3.94
N ARG A 110 -23.49 -19.94 3.20
CA ARG A 110 -24.85 -19.58 2.76
C ARG A 110 -25.48 -20.68 1.90
N GLU A 111 -24.72 -21.30 1.01
CA GLU A 111 -25.22 -22.42 0.20
C GLU A 111 -25.60 -23.63 1.05
N LEU A 112 -24.83 -23.94 2.10
CA LEU A 112 -25.16 -25.00 3.05
C LEU A 112 -26.41 -24.63 3.88
N ASP A 113 -26.47 -23.41 4.42
CA ASP A 113 -27.62 -22.94 5.18
C ASP A 113 -28.91 -23.00 4.33
N ILE A 114 -28.84 -22.58 3.06
CA ILE A 114 -29.97 -22.68 2.13
C ILE A 114 -30.36 -24.14 1.89
N LYS A 115 -29.38 -25.05 1.77
CA LYS A 115 -29.64 -26.47 1.58
C LYS A 115 -30.30 -27.10 2.80
N GLU A 116 -29.81 -26.82 4.01
CA GLU A 116 -30.41 -27.29 5.26
C GLU A 116 -31.85 -26.77 5.40
N LEU A 117 -32.10 -25.49 5.14
CA LEU A 117 -33.46 -24.94 5.15
C LEU A 117 -34.38 -25.60 4.13
N ARG A 118 -33.87 -25.99 2.95
CA ARG A 118 -34.64 -26.73 1.94
C ARG A 118 -34.93 -28.18 2.35
N GLU A 119 -34.05 -28.81 3.13
CA GLU A 119 -34.27 -30.17 3.65
C GLU A 119 -35.25 -30.17 4.84
N GLU A 120 -35.24 -29.13 5.68
CA GLU A 120 -36.18 -28.98 6.80
C GLU A 120 -37.60 -28.59 6.38
N PHE A 121 -37.76 -27.87 5.27
CA PHE A 121 -39.06 -27.45 4.76
C PHE A 121 -39.77 -28.57 3.97
N ASP A 122 -41.06 -28.78 4.26
CA ASP A 122 -41.91 -29.67 3.49
C ASP A 122 -42.07 -29.14 2.04
N PRO A 123 -41.63 -29.88 1.01
CA PRO A 123 -41.70 -29.45 -0.39
C PRO A 123 -43.12 -29.15 -0.86
N GLU A 124 -44.15 -29.76 -0.25
CA GLU A 124 -45.56 -29.50 -0.59
C GLU A 124 -46.02 -28.10 -0.16
N LEU A 125 -45.29 -27.47 0.76
CA LEU A 125 -45.56 -26.13 1.28
C LEU A 125 -44.84 -25.02 0.50
N LEU A 126 -44.03 -25.38 -0.50
CA LEU A 126 -43.37 -24.43 -1.38
C LEU A 126 -44.19 -24.24 -2.66
N ASP A 127 -44.23 -23.02 -3.19
CA ASP A 127 -44.83 -22.70 -4.49
C ASP A 127 -43.91 -23.08 -5.67
N GLU A 128 -44.31 -22.74 -6.90
CA GLU A 128 -43.55 -23.04 -8.12
C GLU A 128 -42.19 -22.31 -8.20
N GLU A 129 -42.00 -21.24 -7.42
CA GLU A 129 -40.74 -20.51 -7.29
C GLU A 129 -39.88 -21.01 -6.11
N GLY A 130 -40.38 -21.99 -5.35
CA GLY A 130 -39.71 -22.55 -4.18
C GLY A 130 -39.79 -21.64 -2.95
N ILE A 131 -40.78 -20.75 -2.89
CA ILE A 131 -41.06 -19.85 -1.78
C ILE A 131 -42.18 -20.46 -0.93
N PHE A 132 -42.13 -20.25 0.39
CA PHE A 132 -43.16 -20.75 1.30
C PHE A 132 -44.54 -20.18 0.95
N ASP A 133 -45.50 -21.05 0.65
CA ASP A 133 -46.89 -20.72 0.32
C ASP A 133 -47.77 -20.84 1.58
N PRO A 134 -48.20 -19.71 2.17
CA PRO A 134 -49.02 -19.72 3.38
C PRO A 134 -50.40 -20.35 3.16
N GLU A 135 -50.95 -20.33 1.95
CA GLU A 135 -52.25 -20.93 1.66
C GLU A 135 -52.16 -22.45 1.58
N ARG A 136 -51.12 -23.00 0.95
CA ARG A 136 -50.86 -24.45 0.99
C ARG A 136 -50.68 -24.94 2.41
N TYR A 137 -49.91 -24.22 3.23
CA TYR A 137 -49.76 -24.55 4.65
C TYR A 137 -51.08 -24.52 5.41
N ARG A 138 -51.89 -23.47 5.23
CA ARG A 138 -53.23 -23.40 5.85
C ARG A 138 -54.10 -24.57 5.43
N GLN A 139 -54.13 -24.91 4.15
CA GLN A 139 -54.92 -26.02 3.61
C GLN A 139 -54.48 -27.36 4.20
N GLN A 140 -53.17 -27.64 4.27
CA GLN A 140 -52.63 -28.86 4.86
C GLN A 140 -53.06 -28.98 6.34
N GLN A 141 -52.96 -27.90 7.11
CA GLN A 141 -53.41 -27.87 8.52
C GLN A 141 -54.92 -28.11 8.67
N HIS A 142 -55.74 -27.59 7.76
CA HIS A 142 -57.18 -27.87 7.74
C HIS A 142 -57.48 -29.35 7.45
N GLN A 143 -56.75 -29.97 6.51
CA GLN A 143 -56.91 -31.39 6.18
C GLN A 143 -56.53 -32.30 7.36
N LEU A 144 -55.39 -32.04 8.01
CA LEU A 144 -54.95 -32.79 9.20
C LEU A 144 -55.98 -32.71 10.33
N ARG A 145 -56.53 -31.51 10.58
CA ARG A 145 -57.58 -31.33 11.60
C ARG A 145 -58.86 -32.08 11.25
N ALA A 146 -59.25 -32.13 9.98
CA ALA A 146 -60.41 -32.90 9.55
C ALA A 146 -60.21 -34.41 9.77
N GLN A 147 -59.02 -34.94 9.43
CA GLN A 147 -58.68 -36.34 9.66
C GLN A 147 -58.66 -36.70 11.15
N GLU A 148 -58.09 -35.84 12.01
CA GLU A 148 -58.06 -36.07 13.46
C GLU A 148 -59.47 -36.12 14.07
N ILE A 149 -60.38 -35.27 13.59
CA ILE A 149 -61.79 -35.30 14.00
C ILE A 149 -62.45 -36.61 13.55
N GLU A 150 -62.19 -37.05 12.32
CA GLU A 150 -62.71 -38.31 11.76
C GLU A 150 -62.22 -39.52 12.56
N GLU A 151 -60.93 -39.59 12.90
CA GLU A 151 -60.35 -40.65 13.73
C GLU A 151 -60.93 -40.67 15.14
N ARG A 152 -61.10 -39.50 15.77
CA ARG A 152 -61.76 -39.40 17.09
C ARG A 152 -63.20 -39.91 17.04
N ARG A 153 -63.94 -39.63 15.95
CA ARG A 153 -65.29 -40.17 15.76
C ARG A 153 -65.27 -41.69 15.60
N ARG A 154 -64.40 -42.23 14.74
CA ARG A 154 -64.24 -43.68 14.58
C ARG A 154 -63.91 -44.38 15.89
N LYS A 155 -62.97 -43.84 16.66
CA LYS A 155 -62.60 -44.39 17.96
C LYS A 155 -63.76 -44.35 18.98
N GLN A 156 -64.56 -43.29 18.98
CA GLN A 156 -65.77 -43.23 19.82
C GLN A 156 -66.83 -44.25 19.39
N ASP A 157 -66.99 -44.46 18.10
CA ASP A 157 -67.94 -45.45 17.58
C ASP A 157 -67.46 -46.88 17.86
N GLU A 158 -66.16 -47.16 17.73
CA GLU A 158 -65.53 -48.43 18.13
C GLU A 158 -65.67 -48.67 19.65
N ASP A 159 -65.39 -47.68 20.49
CA ASP A 159 -65.57 -47.78 21.95
C ASP A 159 -67.05 -48.02 22.33
N ARG A 160 -68.00 -47.42 21.61
CA ARG A 160 -69.44 -47.65 21.81
C ARG A 160 -69.83 -49.07 21.41
N GLN A 161 -69.32 -49.57 20.30
CA GLN A 161 -69.56 -50.94 19.85
C GLN A 161 -68.96 -51.96 20.82
N ALA A 162 -67.74 -51.73 21.31
CA ALA A 162 -67.10 -52.59 22.30
C ALA A 162 -67.87 -52.66 23.63
N ARG A 163 -68.47 -51.55 24.08
CA ARG A 163 -69.34 -51.52 25.27
C ARG A 163 -70.70 -52.19 25.09
N GLN A 164 -71.19 -52.31 23.85
CA GLN A 164 -72.44 -53.02 23.55
C GLN A 164 -72.24 -54.53 23.37
N ALA A 165 -70.99 -54.98 23.24
CA ALA A 165 -70.61 -56.39 23.09
C ALA A 165 -70.15 -57.07 24.41
N GLN A 166 -70.21 -56.37 25.54
CA GLN A 166 -70.01 -56.88 26.91
C GLN A 166 -71.35 -57.01 27.64
#